data_AF-A0A2N1M1Y5-F1
#
_entry.id   AF-A0A2N1M1Y5-F1
#
_cell.length_a   1.000
_cell.length_b   1.000
_cell.length_c   1.000
_cell.angle_alpha   90.00
_cell.angle_beta   90.00
_cell.angle_gamma   90.00
#
_symmetry.space_group_name_H-M   'P 1'
#
loop_
_entity.id
_entity.type
_entity.pdbx_description
1 polymer ?
#
loop_
_entity_poly.entity_id
_entity_poly.type
_entity_poly.pdbx_seq_one_letter_code
_entity_poly.pdbx_strand_id
1 'polypeptide(L)'
;MCNIKEKFTRKAVYEAVQVTIACIQIDTKLWVLKLEDSNGGLFFKMSSKLDLRKYEISLVEMGGDVVKLENLIDQAVVKGIIQYRGIDFLSFPPCSPPPNTKFFNLFLGFKAPIIEIDSALIELIIWHIKNVWCDENKDLSKYVLNWFAYLVQYPDKKPGTVLVLRSPPRSGKNILTDFIGKEVLGQNYSLQHLILGKY
;
A
#
# COMPACT_ATOMS: atom_id res chain seq x y z
N MET A 1 31.67 -13.33 19.47
CA MET A 1 30.83 -13.87 18.37
C MET A 1 31.07 -13.01 17.15
N CYS A 2 31.52 -13.62 16.04
CA CYS A 2 31.95 -12.91 14.83
C CYS A 2 30.83 -12.05 14.23
N ASN A 3 31.02 -10.72 14.25
CA ASN A 3 30.35 -9.83 13.30
C ASN A 3 31.01 -10.05 11.94
N ILE A 4 30.48 -10.98 11.14
CA ILE A 4 30.74 -10.96 9.71
C ILE A 4 30.12 -9.64 9.22
N LYS A 5 30.95 -8.64 8.93
CA LYS A 5 30.49 -7.44 8.24
C LYS A 5 29.94 -7.91 6.90
N GLU A 6 28.61 -7.94 6.76
CA GLU A 6 27.97 -8.23 5.49
C GLU A 6 28.53 -7.27 4.44
N LYS A 7 29.02 -7.84 3.35
CA LYS A 7 29.59 -7.08 2.25
C LYS A 7 28.52 -6.91 1.19
N PHE A 8 28.25 -5.68 0.79
CA PHE A 8 27.23 -5.36 -0.20
C PHE A 8 27.86 -4.95 -1.53
N THR A 9 27.16 -5.21 -2.64
CA THR A 9 27.48 -4.58 -3.92
C THR A 9 26.88 -3.18 -3.96
N ARG A 10 27.51 -2.25 -4.68
CA ARG A 10 26.99 -0.89 -4.79
C ARG A 10 25.61 -0.87 -5.45
N LYS A 11 25.40 -1.75 -6.43
CA LYS A 11 24.13 -1.95 -7.12
C LYS A 11 23.01 -2.32 -6.14
N ALA A 12 23.22 -3.33 -5.28
CA ALA A 12 22.22 -3.78 -4.32
C ALA A 12 21.83 -2.67 -3.33
N VAL A 13 22.81 -1.85 -2.90
CA VAL A 13 22.55 -0.72 -2.01
C VAL A 13 21.69 0.34 -2.71
N TYR A 14 21.99 0.69 -3.95
CA TYR A 14 21.18 1.66 -4.70
C TYR A 14 19.76 1.15 -4.96
N GLU A 15 19.59 -0.12 -5.30
CA GLU A 15 18.28 -0.75 -5.47
C GLU A 15 17.48 -0.67 -4.16
N ALA A 16 18.10 -1.01 -3.02
CA ALA A 16 17.47 -0.90 -1.71
C ALA A 16 17.10 0.56 -1.36
N VAL A 17 17.99 1.51 -1.62
CA VAL A 17 17.73 2.95 -1.40
C VAL A 17 16.58 3.43 -2.28
N GLN A 18 16.50 3.02 -3.55
CA GLN A 18 15.43 3.43 -4.47
C GLN A 18 14.05 2.93 -4.03
N VAL A 19 13.95 1.73 -3.46
CA VAL A 19 12.67 1.17 -3.01
C VAL A 19 12.25 1.64 -1.61
N THR A 20 13.18 2.20 -0.82
CA THR A 20 12.92 2.59 0.58
C THR A 20 12.93 4.09 0.82
N ILE A 21 13.68 4.88 0.04
CA ILE A 21 13.90 6.30 0.31
C ILE A 21 13.51 7.13 -0.90
N ALA A 22 12.74 8.19 -0.65
CA ALA A 22 12.46 9.24 -1.62
C ALA A 22 12.83 10.61 -1.07
N CYS A 23 13.31 11.46 -1.97
CA CYS A 23 13.64 12.85 -1.72
C CYS A 23 12.73 13.73 -2.58
N ILE A 24 11.95 14.59 -1.92
CA ILE A 24 11.05 15.55 -2.56
C ILE A 24 11.55 16.96 -2.28
N GLN A 25 11.69 17.74 -3.34
CA GLN A 25 12.12 19.13 -3.26
C GLN A 25 10.98 20.02 -3.78
N ILE A 26 10.17 20.53 -2.85
CA ILE A 26 9.15 21.55 -3.13
C ILE A 26 9.74 22.89 -2.67
N ASP A 27 9.52 23.28 -1.41
CA ASP A 27 10.08 24.49 -0.79
C ASP A 27 11.22 24.17 0.19
N THR A 28 11.10 23.03 0.88
CA THR A 28 12.13 22.46 1.75
C THR A 28 12.34 21.00 1.38
N LYS A 29 13.52 20.46 1.71
CA LYS A 29 13.85 19.06 1.43
C LYS A 29 13.00 18.15 2.34
N LEU A 30 12.17 17.32 1.74
CA LEU A 30 11.36 16.33 2.42
C LEU A 30 11.87 14.93 2.09
N TRP A 31 12.12 14.15 3.12
CA TRP A 31 12.48 12.74 3.02
C TRP A 31 11.27 11.88 3.35
N VAL A 32 11.02 10.88 2.51
CA VAL A 32 10.01 9.85 2.74
C VAL A 32 10.73 8.52 2.85
N LEU A 33 10.54 7.83 3.97
CA LEU A 33 11.09 6.50 4.22
C LEU A 33 9.95 5.50 4.27
N LYS A 34 10.05 4.44 3.48
CA LYS A 34 9.19 3.26 3.56
C LYS A 34 9.74 2.34 4.65
N LEU A 35 8.91 2.03 5.63
CA LEU A 35 9.24 1.22 6.79
C LEU A 35 8.24 0.07 6.92
N GLU A 36 8.62 -0.94 7.68
CA GLU A 36 7.81 -2.11 8.01
C GLU A 36 7.58 -2.12 9.53
N ASP A 37 6.33 -2.38 9.95
CA ASP A 37 5.97 -2.53 11.36
C ASP A 37 6.22 -3.97 11.85
N SER A 38 5.97 -4.22 13.15
CA SER A 38 6.18 -5.54 13.75
C SER A 38 5.29 -6.66 13.18
N ASN A 39 4.24 -6.30 12.45
CA ASN A 39 3.28 -7.23 11.84
C ASN A 39 3.49 -7.39 10.33
N GLY A 40 4.57 -6.81 9.77
CA GLY A 40 4.84 -6.82 8.33
C GLY A 40 4.08 -5.75 7.54
N GLY A 41 3.37 -4.85 8.22
CA GLY A 41 2.64 -3.74 7.61
C GLY A 41 3.59 -2.64 7.13
N LEU A 42 3.44 -2.23 5.88
CA LEU A 42 4.25 -1.16 5.29
C LEU A 42 3.63 0.21 5.57
N PHE A 43 4.46 1.18 5.95
CA PHE A 43 4.06 2.57 6.17
C PHE A 43 5.15 3.57 5.78
N PHE A 44 4.80 4.86 5.70
CA PHE A 44 5.74 5.93 5.37
C PHE A 44 6.02 6.84 6.56
N LYS A 45 7.30 7.09 6.80
CA LYS A 45 7.77 8.13 7.72
C LYS A 45 8.27 9.32 6.90
N MET A 46 7.73 10.50 7.19
CA MET A 46 8.11 11.74 6.52
C MET A 46 8.93 12.61 7.48
N SER A 47 10.00 13.23 7.00
CA SER A 47 10.87 14.07 7.82
C SER A 47 11.64 15.09 6.99
N SER A 48 11.90 16.27 7.55
CA SER A 48 12.78 17.28 6.94
C SER A 48 14.27 16.93 7.07
N LYS A 49 14.61 16.00 7.98
CA LYS A 49 15.98 15.53 8.21
C LYS A 49 16.05 14.01 8.12
N LEU A 50 17.08 13.53 7.45
CA LEU A 50 17.43 12.12 7.36
C LEU A 50 18.59 11.86 8.33
N ASP A 51 18.32 11.21 9.46
CA ASP A 51 19.36 10.82 10.41
C ASP A 51 19.82 9.38 10.15
N LEU A 52 20.77 9.24 9.21
CA LEU A 52 21.43 7.97 8.88
C LEU A 52 22.94 8.01 9.14
N ARG A 53 23.40 9.00 9.89
CA ARG A 53 24.83 9.30 10.13
C ARG A 53 25.58 8.17 10.84
N LYS A 54 24.85 7.23 11.44
CA LYS A 54 25.39 6.10 12.23
C LYS A 54 25.65 4.84 11.39
N TYR A 55 25.22 4.80 10.13
CA TYR A 55 25.28 3.58 9.32
C TYR A 55 26.48 3.60 8.36
N GLU A 56 27.38 2.66 8.59
CA GLU A 56 28.56 2.38 7.79
C GLU A 56 28.39 1.02 7.11
N ILE A 57 28.69 0.96 5.81
CA ILE A 57 28.58 -0.27 5.03
C ILE A 57 29.90 -0.58 4.33
N SER A 58 30.24 -1.86 4.21
CA SER A 58 31.43 -2.32 3.49
C SER A 58 31.05 -2.73 2.07
N LEU A 59 31.68 -2.12 1.07
CA LEU A 59 31.44 -2.42 -0.34
C LEU A 59 32.49 -3.41 -0.88
N VAL A 60 32.02 -4.46 -1.58
CA VAL A 60 32.90 -5.49 -2.18
C VAL A 60 33.84 -4.87 -3.22
N GLU A 61 33.34 -3.92 -4.00
CA GLU A 61 34.05 -3.25 -5.11
C GLU A 61 35.22 -2.37 -4.65
N MET A 62 35.23 -1.94 -3.39
CA MET A 62 36.29 -1.09 -2.81
C MET A 62 37.23 -1.90 -1.90
N GLY A 63 37.42 -3.19 -2.18
CA GLY A 63 38.30 -4.04 -1.36
C GLY A 63 37.83 -4.22 0.10
N GLY A 64 36.58 -3.87 0.42
CA GLY A 64 36.04 -3.90 1.78
C GLY A 64 36.12 -2.57 2.54
N ASP A 65 36.54 -1.48 1.88
CA ASP A 65 36.50 -0.15 2.46
C ASP A 65 35.11 0.21 2.95
N VAL A 66 35.08 0.88 4.11
CA VAL A 66 33.87 1.30 4.78
C VAL A 66 33.43 2.64 4.19
N VAL A 67 32.20 2.69 3.69
CA VAL A 67 31.58 3.91 3.17
C VAL A 67 30.37 4.24 4.02
N LYS A 68 30.20 5.51 4.35
CA LYS A 68 29.00 5.98 5.04
C LYS A 68 27.80 5.93 4.10
N LEU A 69 26.67 5.41 4.59
CA LEU A 69 25.44 5.31 3.81
C LEU A 69 24.93 6.69 3.34
N GLU A 70 25.15 7.74 4.16
CA GLU A 70 24.79 9.12 3.81
C GLU A 70 25.40 9.56 2.47
N ASN A 71 26.67 9.22 2.21
CA ASN A 71 27.35 9.59 0.97
C ASN A 71 26.72 8.93 -0.26
N LEU A 72 26.26 7.68 -0.13
CA LEU A 72 25.61 6.96 -1.23
C LEU A 72 24.21 7.51 -1.50
N ILE A 73 23.48 7.90 -0.46
CA ILE A 73 22.17 8.54 -0.58
C ILE A 73 22.31 9.92 -1.22
N ASP A 74 23.29 10.73 -0.82
CA ASP A 74 23.55 12.02 -1.44
C ASP A 74 23.91 11.87 -2.92
N GLN A 75 24.72 10.87 -3.27
CA GLN A 75 24.97 10.53 -4.68
C GLN A 75 23.69 10.10 -5.42
N ALA A 76 22.79 9.36 -4.76
CA ALA A 76 21.49 8.99 -5.33
C ALA A 76 20.61 10.22 -5.63
N VAL A 77 20.61 11.20 -4.72
CA VAL A 77 19.92 12.48 -4.93
C VAL A 77 20.53 13.24 -6.10
N VAL A 78 21.86 13.40 -6.14
CA VAL A 78 22.55 14.13 -7.21
C VAL A 78 22.31 13.49 -8.58
N LYS A 79 22.26 12.16 -8.65
CA LYS A 79 21.93 11.41 -9.87
C LYS A 79 20.44 11.47 -10.24
N GLY A 80 19.59 12.02 -9.36
CA GLY A 80 18.15 12.13 -9.56
C GLY A 80 17.39 10.80 -9.48
N ILE A 81 18.01 9.73 -8.98
CA ILE A 81 17.41 8.39 -8.97
C ILE A 81 16.40 8.16 -7.84
N ILE A 82 16.43 9.01 -6.81
CA ILE A 82 15.45 9.02 -5.72
C ILE A 82 14.76 10.39 -5.59
N GLN A 83 14.86 11.23 -6.63
CA GLN A 83 14.29 12.58 -6.64
C GLN A 83 12.92 12.58 -7.30
N TYR A 84 11.93 13.14 -6.59
CA TYR A 84 10.55 13.26 -7.07
C TYR A 84 10.09 14.72 -7.01
N ARG A 85 9.14 15.08 -7.88
CA ARG A 85 8.53 16.41 -7.97
C ARG A 85 7.54 16.69 -6.84
N GLY A 86 7.02 15.65 -6.20
CA GLY A 86 6.01 15.75 -5.17
C GLY A 86 5.61 14.36 -4.66
N ILE A 87 4.63 14.36 -3.76
CA ILE A 87 3.99 13.15 -3.25
C ILE A 87 2.57 13.12 -3.80
N ASP A 88 2.09 11.94 -4.21
CA ASP A 88 0.71 11.75 -4.61
C ASP A 88 0.20 10.35 -4.21
N PHE A 89 -1.11 10.19 -4.11
CA PHE A 89 -1.75 8.89 -3.90
C PHE A 89 -2.29 8.37 -5.23
N LEU A 90 -1.44 7.64 -5.96
CA LEU A 90 -1.73 7.15 -7.30
C LEU A 90 -2.12 5.67 -7.21
N SER A 91 -3.37 5.41 -6.85
CA SER A 91 -3.88 4.03 -6.82
C SER A 91 -3.94 3.42 -8.21
N PHE A 92 -3.61 2.12 -8.30
CA PHE A 92 -3.62 1.38 -9.57
C PHE A 92 -4.16 -0.04 -9.37
N PRO A 93 -4.71 -0.67 -10.42
CA PRO A 93 -5.27 -2.02 -10.32
C PRO A 93 -4.22 -3.08 -9.97
N PRO A 94 -4.58 -4.20 -9.32
CA PRO A 94 -3.62 -5.21 -8.86
C PRO A 94 -2.76 -5.79 -10.01
N CYS A 95 -3.36 -5.99 -11.18
CA CYS A 95 -2.70 -6.58 -12.34
C CYS A 95 -2.09 -5.54 -13.30
N SER A 96 -1.83 -4.33 -12.81
CA SER A 96 -1.23 -3.25 -13.59
C SER A 96 0.07 -2.78 -12.95
N PRO A 97 1.09 -2.42 -13.75
CA PRO A 97 2.29 -1.83 -13.19
C PRO A 97 1.95 -0.49 -12.52
N PRO A 98 2.69 -0.09 -11.46
CA PRO A 98 2.54 1.23 -10.88
C PRO A 98 2.70 2.33 -11.93
N PRO A 99 1.94 3.44 -11.85
CA PRO A 99 2.07 4.55 -12.78
C PRO A 99 3.51 5.09 -12.82
N ASN A 100 4.09 5.16 -14.02
CA ASN A 100 5.41 5.76 -14.22
C ASN A 100 5.30 7.29 -14.20
N THR A 101 5.47 7.88 -13.02
CA THR A 101 5.36 9.34 -12.84
C THR A 101 6.59 9.92 -12.16
N LYS A 102 6.69 11.25 -12.16
CA LYS A 102 7.70 11.99 -11.38
C LYS A 102 7.25 12.26 -9.94
N PHE A 103 6.09 11.73 -9.51
CA PHE A 103 5.58 11.85 -8.15
C PHE A 103 5.84 10.57 -7.38
N PHE A 104 6.17 10.70 -6.10
CA PHE A 104 6.31 9.55 -5.22
C PHE A 104 4.91 9.03 -4.85
N ASN A 105 4.64 7.77 -5.18
CA ASN A 105 3.33 7.16 -4.96
C ASN A 105 3.19 6.63 -3.52
N LEU A 106 2.17 7.10 -2.80
CA LEU A 106 1.81 6.61 -1.47
C LEU A 106 0.94 5.34 -1.48
N PHE A 107 0.39 4.95 -2.63
CA PHE A 107 -0.38 3.72 -2.71
C PHE A 107 0.56 2.51 -2.69
N LEU A 108 0.41 1.68 -1.66
CA LEU A 108 1.22 0.49 -1.43
C LEU A 108 0.66 -0.79 -2.09
N GLY A 109 -0.43 -0.65 -2.85
CA GLY A 109 -1.22 -1.79 -3.32
C GLY A 109 -2.32 -2.16 -2.34
N PHE A 110 -3.15 -3.11 -2.77
CA PHE A 110 -4.19 -3.74 -1.96
C PHE A 110 -3.59 -4.80 -1.03
N LYS A 111 -4.27 -5.10 0.08
CA LYS A 111 -3.82 -6.12 1.04
C LYS A 111 -3.94 -7.54 0.47
N ALA A 112 -5.03 -7.81 -0.25
CA ALA A 112 -5.24 -9.12 -0.83
C ALA A 112 -4.12 -9.45 -1.84
N PRO A 113 -3.45 -10.62 -1.70
CA PRO A 113 -2.45 -11.05 -2.67
C PRO A 113 -3.10 -11.37 -4.01
N ILE A 114 -2.31 -11.27 -5.08
CA ILE A 114 -2.77 -11.53 -6.46
C ILE A 114 -2.89 -13.05 -6.74
N ILE A 115 -2.56 -13.93 -5.78
CA ILE A 115 -2.45 -15.37 -6.02
C ILE A 115 -2.98 -16.15 -4.81
N GLU A 116 -3.78 -17.18 -5.14
CA GLU A 116 -4.62 -18.06 -4.31
C GLU A 116 -5.89 -17.43 -3.72
N ILE A 117 -6.98 -17.60 -4.47
CA ILE A 117 -8.35 -17.31 -4.03
C ILE A 117 -8.99 -18.66 -3.66
N ASP A 118 -9.40 -18.81 -2.41
CA ASP A 118 -10.27 -19.91 -2.00
C ASP A 118 -11.65 -19.73 -2.66
N SER A 119 -11.94 -20.55 -3.66
CA SER A 119 -13.21 -20.50 -4.39
C SER A 119 -14.42 -20.73 -3.48
N ALA A 120 -14.29 -21.57 -2.46
CA ALA A 120 -15.37 -21.84 -1.52
C ALA A 120 -15.71 -20.61 -0.66
N LEU A 121 -14.68 -19.86 -0.23
CA LEU A 121 -14.89 -18.60 0.50
C LEU A 121 -15.58 -17.54 -0.38
N ILE A 122 -15.14 -17.42 -1.64
CA ILE A 122 -15.76 -16.49 -2.59
C ILE A 122 -17.20 -16.88 -2.90
N GLU A 123 -17.48 -18.16 -3.09
CA GLU A 123 -18.84 -18.65 -3.30
C GLU A 123 -19.75 -18.32 -2.11
N LEU A 124 -19.25 -18.48 -0.88
CA LEU A 124 -20.00 -18.11 0.33
C LEU A 124 -20.32 -16.61 0.38
N ILE A 125 -19.35 -15.75 0.02
CA ILE A 125 -19.53 -14.30 -0.06
C ILE A 125 -20.57 -13.93 -1.12
N ILE A 126 -20.45 -14.50 -2.33
CA ILE A 126 -21.40 -14.26 -3.42
C ILE A 126 -22.79 -14.74 -3.03
N TRP A 127 -22.90 -15.90 -2.39
CA TRP A 127 -24.17 -16.42 -1.89
C TRP A 127 -24.79 -15.46 -0.87
N HIS A 128 -24.01 -14.93 0.09
CA HIS A 128 -24.51 -13.99 1.09
C HIS A 128 -25.03 -12.69 0.46
N ILE A 129 -24.32 -12.14 -0.53
CA ILE A 129 -24.78 -10.95 -1.27
C ILE A 129 -26.12 -11.24 -1.95
N LYS A 130 -26.22 -12.37 -2.66
CA LYS A 130 -27.42 -12.71 -3.44
C LYS A 130 -28.64 -12.96 -2.55
N ASN A 131 -28.48 -13.79 -1.52
CA ASN A 131 -29.60 -14.29 -0.74
C ASN A 131 -29.92 -13.42 0.48
N VAL A 132 -28.91 -12.79 1.10
CA VAL A 132 -29.12 -12.01 2.34
C VAL A 132 -29.21 -10.51 2.08
N TRP A 133 -28.36 -9.96 1.22
CA TRP A 133 -28.41 -8.50 0.95
C TRP A 133 -29.44 -8.13 -0.09
N CYS A 134 -29.56 -8.96 -1.13
CA CYS A 134 -30.36 -8.64 -2.32
C CYS A 134 -31.68 -9.40 -2.39
N ASP A 135 -31.97 -10.31 -1.45
CA ASP A 135 -33.21 -11.10 -1.41
C ASP A 135 -33.53 -11.75 -2.77
N GLU A 136 -32.51 -12.42 -3.33
CA GLU A 136 -32.55 -13.08 -4.66
C GLU A 136 -32.82 -12.16 -5.86
N ASN A 137 -32.88 -10.83 -5.66
CA ASN A 137 -32.98 -9.86 -6.75
C ASN A 137 -31.70 -9.87 -7.59
N LYS A 138 -31.82 -10.40 -8.81
CA LYS A 138 -30.70 -10.61 -9.75
C LYS A 138 -30.06 -9.30 -10.19
N ASP A 139 -30.84 -8.26 -10.44
CA ASP A 139 -30.34 -6.97 -10.91
C ASP A 139 -29.58 -6.23 -9.80
N LEU A 140 -30.13 -6.23 -8.58
CA LEU A 140 -29.47 -5.64 -7.42
C LEU A 140 -28.19 -6.41 -7.06
N SER A 141 -28.23 -7.74 -7.09
CA SER A 141 -27.05 -8.58 -6.87
C SER A 141 -25.94 -8.28 -7.87
N LYS A 142 -26.29 -8.15 -9.15
CA LYS A 142 -25.34 -7.79 -10.22
C LYS A 142 -24.77 -6.40 -10.00
N TYR A 143 -25.60 -5.42 -9.62
CA TYR A 143 -25.15 -4.07 -9.32
C TYR A 143 -24.15 -4.05 -8.16
N VAL A 144 -24.47 -4.70 -7.03
CA VAL A 144 -23.61 -4.74 -5.84
C VAL A 144 -22.26 -5.41 -6.15
N LEU A 145 -22.26 -6.55 -6.84
CA LEU A 145 -21.02 -7.24 -7.23
C LEU A 145 -20.16 -6.37 -8.16
N ASN A 146 -20.78 -5.75 -9.17
CA ASN A 146 -20.08 -4.83 -10.08
C ASN A 146 -19.54 -3.60 -9.34
N TRP A 147 -20.25 -3.11 -8.34
CA TRP A 147 -19.83 -1.98 -7.52
C TRP A 147 -18.54 -2.31 -6.74
N PHE A 148 -18.47 -3.48 -6.11
CA PHE A 148 -17.24 -3.93 -5.44
C PHE A 148 -16.10 -4.19 -6.43
N ALA A 149 -16.39 -4.82 -7.57
CA ALA A 149 -15.38 -5.04 -8.62
C ALA A 149 -14.81 -3.71 -9.14
N TYR A 150 -15.66 -2.69 -9.29
CA TYR A 150 -15.26 -1.36 -9.75
C TYR A 150 -14.22 -0.71 -8.83
N LEU A 151 -14.37 -0.84 -7.51
CA LEU A 151 -13.40 -0.30 -6.54
C LEU A 151 -11.98 -0.81 -6.74
N VAL A 152 -11.85 -2.08 -7.12
CA VAL A 152 -10.54 -2.75 -7.28
C VAL A 152 -10.00 -2.58 -8.69
N GLN A 153 -10.88 -2.62 -9.70
CA GLN A 153 -10.51 -2.51 -11.11
C GLN A 153 -10.20 -1.08 -11.56
N TYR A 154 -10.80 -0.08 -10.91
CA TYR A 154 -10.67 1.34 -11.25
C TYR A 154 -10.43 2.20 -9.99
N PRO A 155 -9.38 1.93 -9.20
CA PRO A 155 -9.21 2.58 -7.90
C PRO A 155 -8.90 4.08 -7.99
N ASP A 156 -8.38 4.52 -9.14
CA ASP A 156 -8.17 5.94 -9.47
C ASP A 156 -9.50 6.69 -9.73
N LYS A 157 -10.61 5.98 -9.87
CA LYS A 157 -11.92 6.55 -10.16
C LYS A 157 -12.85 6.42 -8.96
N LYS A 158 -13.39 7.56 -8.53
CA LYS A 158 -14.43 7.57 -7.50
C LYS A 158 -15.71 6.94 -8.08
N PRO A 159 -16.34 5.98 -7.41
CA PRO A 159 -17.58 5.35 -7.89
C PRO A 159 -18.74 6.33 -8.11
N GLY A 160 -18.76 7.45 -7.39
CA GLY A 160 -19.83 8.45 -7.44
C GLY A 160 -21.15 7.99 -6.81
N THR A 161 -21.20 6.77 -6.28
CA THR A 161 -22.37 6.17 -5.62
C THR A 161 -21.96 5.53 -4.29
N VAL A 162 -22.94 5.28 -3.41
CA VAL A 162 -22.75 4.62 -2.11
C VAL A 162 -23.79 3.52 -1.93
N LEU A 163 -23.36 2.37 -1.40
CA LEU A 163 -24.25 1.29 -0.98
C LEU A 163 -24.72 1.56 0.47
N VAL A 164 -26.02 1.55 0.71
CA VAL A 164 -26.62 1.73 2.04
C VAL A 164 -27.31 0.44 2.46
N LEU A 165 -26.83 -0.17 3.54
CA LEU A 165 -27.39 -1.40 4.11
C LEU A 165 -28.14 -1.07 5.39
N ARG A 166 -29.46 -1.26 5.38
CA ARG A 166 -30.31 -1.06 6.55
C ARG A 166 -30.90 -2.39 7.00
N SER A 167 -30.57 -2.79 8.22
CA SER A 167 -31.09 -4.00 8.84
C SER A 167 -30.99 -3.89 10.38
N PRO A 168 -31.71 -4.74 11.13
CA PRO A 168 -31.44 -4.95 12.54
C PRO A 168 -29.96 -5.31 12.83
N PRO A 169 -29.49 -5.16 14.08
CA PRO A 169 -28.20 -5.71 14.49
C PRO A 169 -28.12 -7.22 14.18
N ARG A 170 -26.91 -7.72 13.91
CA ARG A 170 -26.61 -9.14 13.66
C ARG A 170 -27.22 -9.76 12.38
N SER A 171 -27.78 -8.98 11.45
CA SER A 171 -28.22 -9.51 10.13
C SER A 171 -27.11 -9.76 9.11
N GLY A 172 -25.84 -9.82 9.54
CA GLY A 172 -24.71 -10.08 8.62
C GLY A 172 -24.32 -8.91 7.71
N LYS A 173 -24.79 -7.69 7.96
CA LYS A 173 -24.42 -6.49 7.18
C LYS A 173 -22.92 -6.15 7.21
N ASN A 174 -22.22 -6.53 8.28
CA ASN A 174 -20.79 -6.23 8.43
C ASN A 174 -19.87 -7.29 7.80
N ILE A 175 -20.37 -8.48 7.46
CA ILE A 175 -19.52 -9.60 7.00
C ILE A 175 -18.70 -9.18 5.78
N LEU A 176 -19.37 -8.62 4.76
CA LEU A 176 -18.70 -8.20 3.55
C LEU A 176 -17.93 -6.89 3.71
N THR A 177 -18.46 -5.91 4.47
CA THR A 177 -17.74 -4.65 4.68
C THR A 177 -16.43 -4.87 5.42
N ASP A 178 -16.42 -5.81 6.36
CA ASP A 178 -15.21 -6.19 7.09
C ASP A 178 -14.25 -6.95 6.19
N PHE A 179 -14.74 -7.91 5.39
CA PHE A 179 -13.89 -8.63 4.43
C PHE A 179 -13.25 -7.69 3.40
N ILE A 180 -14.06 -6.87 2.71
CA ILE A 180 -13.55 -5.95 1.70
C ILE A 180 -12.63 -4.90 2.33
N GLY A 181 -13.01 -4.31 3.46
CA GLY A 181 -12.20 -3.28 4.12
C GLY A 181 -10.89 -3.82 4.67
N LYS A 182 -10.93 -4.94 5.41
CA LYS A 182 -9.78 -5.44 6.18
C LYS A 182 -8.91 -6.41 5.39
N GLU A 183 -9.49 -7.21 4.49
CA GLU A 183 -8.78 -8.27 3.77
C GLU A 183 -8.49 -7.92 2.31
N VAL A 184 -9.36 -7.17 1.63
CA VAL A 184 -9.13 -6.77 0.23
C VAL A 184 -8.39 -5.44 0.14
N LEU A 185 -9.03 -4.35 0.59
CA LEU A 185 -8.48 -3.01 0.50
C LEU A 185 -7.29 -2.83 1.44
N GLY A 186 -7.48 -3.18 2.71
CA GLY A 186 -6.53 -2.94 3.79
C GLY A 186 -6.96 -1.77 4.66
N GLN A 187 -6.67 -1.85 5.96
CA GLN A 187 -7.12 -0.89 6.97
C GLN A 187 -6.66 0.55 6.69
N ASN A 188 -5.56 0.71 5.96
CA ASN A 188 -5.01 2.02 5.59
C ASN A 188 -5.90 2.81 4.62
N TYR A 189 -6.87 2.16 3.96
CA TYR A 189 -7.75 2.81 2.97
C TYR A 189 -9.24 2.76 3.35
N SER A 190 -9.60 2.11 4.45
CA SER A 190 -10.99 1.94 4.89
C SER A 190 -11.21 2.55 6.27
N LEU A 191 -12.11 3.53 6.38
CA LEU A 191 -12.59 4.04 7.65
C LEU A 191 -13.89 3.31 8.02
N GLN A 192 -13.85 2.51 9.09
CA GLN A 192 -15.05 1.91 9.65
C GLN A 192 -15.56 2.79 10.78
N HIS A 193 -16.69 3.48 10.56
CA HIS A 193 -17.38 4.20 11.62
C HIS A 193 -18.69 3.49 11.96
N LEU A 194 -18.77 2.92 13.17
CA LEU A 194 -20.00 2.33 13.69
C LEU A 194 -20.92 3.47 14.11
N ILE A 195 -21.77 3.93 13.19
CA ILE A 195 -22.87 4.81 13.58
C ILE A 195 -23.91 3.93 14.28
N LEU A 196 -23.82 3.85 15.60
CA LEU A 196 -24.90 3.34 16.46
C LEU A 196 -26.04 4.35 16.41
N GLY A 197 -26.81 4.33 15.33
CA GLY A 197 -28.10 5.00 15.28
C GLY A 197 -29.02 4.33 16.30
N LYS A 198 -29.19 4.95 17.47
CA LYS A 198 -30.33 4.66 18.34
C LYS A 198 -31.58 5.10 17.59
N TYR A 199 -32.36 4.14 17.10
CA TYR A 199 -33.75 4.33 16.70
C TYR A 199 -34.59 3.35 17.50
#